data_AF-A0A2G4EYM2-F1
#
_entry.id   AF-A0A2G4EYM2-F1
#
_cell.length_a   1.000
_cell.length_b   1.000
_cell.length_c   1.000
_cell.angle_alpha   90.00
_cell.angle_beta   90.00
_cell.angle_gamma   90.00
#
_symmetry.space_group_name_H-M   'P 1'
#
loop_
_entity.id
_entity.type
_entity.pdbx_description
1 polymer ?
#
loop_
_entity_poly.entity_id
_entity_poly.type
_entity_poly.pdbx_seq_one_letter_code
_entity_poly.pdbx_strand_id
1 'polypeptide(L)'
;MNETQDEIFQAFIVALVQQTEQLPADVQSEFNKTDETCTVTDILRLTKLHPPLLAAYQNNRVWLKNHSNERSKGLDVLPDAEFEINNTTNIETDNSASDISDLTDLPKILNQIEAKVQPRGFKAFLGKILQAKDSVQASRDTILLSIADGLIHE
;
A
#
# COMPACT_ATOMS: atom_id res chain seq x y z
N MET A 1 13.47 12.98 -2.16
CA MET A 1 12.88 12.20 -3.26
C MET A 1 11.44 12.64 -3.46
N ASN A 2 11.04 12.94 -4.69
CA ASN A 2 9.64 13.10 -5.05
C ASN A 2 8.99 11.72 -5.03
N GLU A 3 7.78 11.63 -4.51
CA GLU A 3 7.02 10.39 -4.55
C GLU A 3 6.71 10.02 -6.00
N THR A 4 6.89 8.75 -6.31
CA THR A 4 6.58 8.23 -7.64
C THR A 4 5.06 8.16 -7.80
N GLN A 5 4.60 8.25 -9.05
CA GLN A 5 3.19 8.04 -9.38
C GLN A 5 2.68 6.68 -8.88
N ASP A 6 3.55 5.66 -8.96
CA ASP A 6 3.21 4.30 -8.55
C ASP A 6 3.06 4.18 -7.03
N GLU A 7 3.91 4.83 -6.23
CA GLU A 7 3.74 4.89 -4.77
C GLU A 7 2.41 5.56 -4.38
N ILE A 8 2.00 6.61 -5.11
CA ILE A 8 0.71 7.29 -4.89
C ILE A 8 -0.46 6.34 -5.18
N PHE A 9 -0.40 5.62 -6.30
CA PHE A 9 -1.44 4.66 -6.68
C PHE A 9 -1.47 3.45 -5.74
N GLN A 10 -0.31 2.96 -5.32
CA GLN A 10 -0.17 1.87 -4.37
C GLN A 10 -0.75 2.25 -3.01
N ALA A 11 -0.40 3.42 -2.46
CA ALA A 11 -0.96 3.91 -1.19
C ALA A 11 -2.49 3.99 -1.23
N PHE A 12 -3.05 4.42 -2.37
CA PHE A 12 -4.50 4.49 -2.56
C PHE A 12 -5.17 3.12 -2.62
N ILE A 13 -4.59 2.16 -3.36
CA ILE A 13 -5.12 0.79 -3.43
C ILE A 13 -5.13 0.15 -2.05
N VAL A 14 -4.04 0.29 -1.30
CA VAL A 14 -3.97 -0.22 0.09
C VAL A 14 -5.07 0.41 0.95
N ALA A 15 -5.26 1.73 0.84
CA ALA A 15 -6.27 2.43 1.61
C ALA A 15 -7.70 1.93 1.31
N LEU A 16 -7.98 1.55 0.05
CA LEU A 16 -9.26 0.92 -0.32
C LEU A 16 -9.40 -0.49 0.25
N VAL A 17 -8.34 -1.31 0.17
CA VAL A 17 -8.34 -2.67 0.71
C VAL A 17 -8.57 -2.68 2.23
N GLN A 18 -8.03 -1.67 2.93
CA GLN A 18 -8.18 -1.50 4.37
C GLN A 18 -9.55 -0.99 4.83
N GLN A 19 -10.40 -0.48 3.92
CA GLN A 19 -11.76 -0.11 4.30
C GLN A 19 -12.53 -1.35 4.76
N THR A 20 -13.22 -1.22 5.89
CA THR A 20 -14.06 -2.29 6.47
C THR A 20 -15.48 -2.25 5.94
N GLU A 21 -15.91 -1.12 5.40
CA GLU A 21 -17.26 -0.88 4.90
C GLU A 21 -17.23 -0.40 3.44
N GLN A 22 -18.33 -0.58 2.74
CA GLN A 22 -18.52 -0.02 1.41
C GLN A 22 -18.49 1.51 1.47
N LEU A 23 -17.94 2.14 0.43
CA LEU A 23 -17.98 3.60 0.33
C LEU A 23 -19.43 4.10 0.26
N PRO A 24 -19.72 5.28 0.84
CA PRO A 24 -21.00 5.95 0.64
C PRO A 24 -21.38 6.06 -0.84
N ALA A 25 -22.66 5.92 -1.17
CA ALA A 25 -23.12 5.82 -2.56
C ALA A 25 -22.78 7.06 -3.42
N ASP A 26 -22.77 8.23 -2.81
CA ASP A 26 -22.32 9.50 -3.40
C ASP A 26 -20.82 9.48 -3.71
N VAL A 27 -20.00 8.99 -2.78
CA VAL A 27 -18.55 8.80 -2.99
C VAL A 27 -18.29 7.77 -4.07
N GLN A 28 -18.95 6.61 -4.03
CA GLN A 28 -18.81 5.56 -5.04
C GLN A 28 -19.21 6.08 -6.42
N SER A 29 -20.28 6.86 -6.53
CA SER A 29 -20.69 7.48 -7.80
C SER A 29 -19.62 8.40 -8.39
N GLU A 30 -18.85 9.11 -7.56
CA GLU A 30 -17.69 9.88 -8.03
C GLU A 30 -16.53 9.00 -8.49
N PHE A 31 -16.34 7.83 -7.87
CA PHE A 31 -15.33 6.85 -8.30
C PHE A 31 -15.66 6.28 -9.67
N ASN A 32 -16.93 5.94 -9.92
CA ASN A 32 -17.39 5.39 -11.20
C ASN A 32 -17.23 6.36 -12.38
N LYS A 33 -17.02 7.67 -12.13
CA LYS A 33 -16.71 8.67 -13.16
C LYS A 33 -15.25 8.65 -13.60
N THR A 34 -14.39 7.96 -12.86
CA THR A 34 -12.96 7.85 -13.16
C THR A 34 -12.69 6.54 -13.89
N ASP A 35 -11.90 6.61 -14.95
CA ASP A 35 -11.53 5.46 -15.78
C ASP A 35 -10.00 5.21 -15.74
N GLU A 36 -9.50 4.43 -16.70
CA GLU A 36 -8.09 4.05 -16.85
C GLU A 36 -7.15 5.25 -17.09
N THR A 37 -7.69 6.41 -17.47
CA THR A 37 -6.95 7.66 -17.68
C THR A 37 -6.69 8.43 -16.37
N CYS A 38 -7.17 7.89 -15.24
CA CYS A 38 -6.92 8.33 -13.88
C CYS A 38 -5.50 8.93 -13.66
N THR A 39 -5.48 10.16 -13.17
CA THR A 39 -4.27 10.89 -12.79
C THR A 39 -4.05 10.89 -11.28
N VAL A 40 -2.85 11.26 -10.85
CA VAL A 40 -2.55 11.53 -9.42
C VAL A 40 -3.53 12.54 -8.82
N THR A 41 -3.89 13.58 -9.58
CA THR A 41 -4.84 14.61 -9.14
C THR A 41 -6.21 14.01 -8.87
N ASP A 42 -6.67 13.07 -9.70
CA ASP A 42 -7.95 12.40 -9.50
C ASP A 42 -7.94 11.57 -8.22
N ILE A 43 -6.88 10.79 -7.99
CA ILE A 43 -6.71 10.01 -6.75
C ILE A 43 -6.71 10.90 -5.50
N LEU A 44 -5.96 12.01 -5.54
CA LEU A 44 -5.93 12.98 -4.44
C LEU A 44 -7.28 13.68 -4.23
N ARG A 45 -8.09 13.84 -5.28
CA ARG A 45 -9.46 14.36 -5.16
C ARG A 45 -10.38 13.32 -4.53
N LEU A 46 -10.34 12.08 -5.01
CA LEU A 46 -11.21 10.98 -4.56
C LEU A 46 -10.98 10.65 -3.09
N THR A 47 -9.73 10.61 -2.63
CA THR A 47 -9.40 10.39 -1.20
C THR A 47 -10.05 11.43 -0.29
N LYS A 48 -10.12 12.69 -0.71
CA LYS A 48 -10.71 13.79 0.08
C LYS A 48 -12.23 13.72 0.20
N LEU A 49 -12.91 12.94 -0.64
CA LEU A 49 -14.37 12.78 -0.58
C LEU A 49 -14.82 11.96 0.62
N HIS A 50 -13.94 11.11 1.16
CA HIS A 50 -14.25 10.25 2.29
C HIS A 50 -13.16 10.35 3.37
N PRO A 51 -13.43 11.00 4.52
CA PRO A 51 -12.41 11.23 5.55
C PRO A 51 -11.69 9.96 6.04
N PRO A 52 -12.38 8.81 6.26
CA PRO A 52 -11.70 7.55 6.60
C PRO A 52 -10.71 7.07 5.53
N LEU A 53 -11.05 7.23 4.24
CA LEU A 53 -10.16 6.87 3.13
C LEU A 53 -8.93 7.80 3.07
N LEU A 54 -9.12 9.10 3.30
CA LEU A 54 -8.03 10.07 3.35
C LEU A 54 -7.03 9.72 4.45
N ALA A 55 -7.53 9.39 5.66
CA ALA A 55 -6.69 9.02 6.80
C ALA A 55 -5.87 7.75 6.49
N ALA A 56 -6.51 6.70 5.97
CA ALA A 56 -5.83 5.47 5.58
C ALA A 56 -4.77 5.73 4.49
N TYR A 57 -5.11 6.52 3.47
CA TYR A 57 -4.18 6.91 2.41
C TYR A 57 -2.95 7.64 2.95
N GLN A 58 -3.14 8.62 3.84
CA GLN A 58 -2.03 9.38 4.44
C GLN A 58 -1.11 8.49 5.28
N ASN A 59 -1.67 7.59 6.08
CA ASN A 59 -0.89 6.65 6.89
C ASN A 59 -0.04 5.73 5.99
N ASN A 60 -0.65 5.15 4.95
CA ASN A 60 0.06 4.27 4.01
C ASN A 60 1.15 5.01 3.24
N ARG A 61 0.91 6.28 2.88
CA ARG A 61 1.89 7.14 2.19
C ARG A 61 3.11 7.44 3.06
N VAL A 62 2.90 7.74 4.35
CA VAL A 62 3.99 7.94 5.31
C VAL A 62 4.80 6.64 5.47
N TRP A 63 4.11 5.52 5.61
CA TRP A 63 4.76 4.22 5.75
C TRP A 63 5.61 3.86 4.53
N LEU A 64 5.05 3.94 3.31
CA LEU A 64 5.77 3.64 2.07
C LEU A 64 6.99 4.53 1.90
N LYS A 65 6.87 5.82 2.20
CA LYS A 65 8.00 6.75 2.16
C LYS A 65 9.10 6.37 3.13
N ASN A 66 8.75 6.00 4.36
CA ASN A 66 9.73 5.59 5.37
C ASN A 66 10.43 4.29 4.96
N HIS A 67 9.65 3.31 4.48
CA HIS A 67 10.17 2.02 4.03
C HIS A 67 11.09 2.14 2.80
N SER A 68 10.71 2.95 1.79
CA SER A 68 11.55 3.26 0.63
C SER A 68 12.86 3.94 1.04
N ASN A 69 12.82 4.82 2.04
CA ASN A 69 14.03 5.48 2.55
C ASN A 69 14.93 4.50 3.30
N GLU A 70 14.39 3.55 4.07
CA GLU A 70 15.16 2.50 4.73
C GLU A 70 15.87 1.59 3.73
N ARG A 71 15.17 1.16 2.68
CA ARG A 71 15.76 0.34 1.61
C ARG A 71 16.87 1.08 0.85
N SER A 72 16.75 2.41 0.77
CA SER A 72 17.75 3.28 0.12
C SER A 72 18.98 3.57 0.98
N LYS A 73 18.98 3.23 2.27
CA LYS A 73 20.13 3.40 3.18
C LYS A 73 21.17 2.27 3.07
N GLY A 74 20.87 1.18 2.38
CA GLY A 74 21.71 -0.02 2.32
C GLY A 74 22.73 -0.09 1.19
N LEU A 75 22.99 1.00 0.45
CA LEU A 75 23.85 0.97 -0.75
C LEU A 75 25.26 1.55 -0.57
N ASP A 76 25.53 2.34 0.46
CA ASP A 76 26.86 2.95 0.65
C ASP A 76 27.81 2.11 1.52
N VAL A 77 27.29 1.20 2.36
CA VAL A 77 28.09 0.35 3.23
C VAL A 77 27.46 -1.04 3.26
N LEU A 78 28.12 -2.04 2.66
CA LEU A 78 27.82 -3.44 2.94
C LEU A 78 28.23 -3.71 4.39
N PRO A 79 27.35 -4.27 5.25
CA PRO A 79 27.73 -4.63 6.60
C PRO A 79 28.86 -5.65 6.55
N ASP A 80 29.98 -5.31 7.19
CA ASP A 80 31.09 -6.23 7.40
C ASP A 80 30.68 -7.21 8.49
N ALA A 81 30.28 -8.42 8.07
CA ALA A 81 29.80 -9.46 8.96
C ALA A 81 30.81 -9.84 10.05
N GLU A 82 32.12 -9.69 9.81
CA GLU A 82 33.15 -9.98 10.83
C GLU A 82 33.23 -8.87 11.89
N PHE A 83 32.95 -7.62 11.52
CA PHE A 83 32.94 -6.48 12.45
C PHE A 83 31.71 -6.48 13.36
N GLU A 84 30.52 -6.84 12.84
CA GLU A 84 29.28 -6.88 13.61
C GLU A 84 29.25 -8.01 14.66
N ILE A 85 29.83 -9.18 14.34
CA ILE A 85 29.89 -10.33 15.27
C ILE A 85 30.77 -10.03 16.49
N ASN A 86 31.79 -9.17 16.35
CA ASN A 86 32.76 -8.89 17.41
C ASN A 86 32.47 -7.61 18.20
N ASN A 87 31.42 -6.84 17.85
CA ASN A 87 31.11 -5.59 18.52
C ASN A 87 30.22 -5.81 19.76
N THR A 88 30.84 -6.05 20.91
CA THR A 88 30.16 -6.20 22.21
C THR A 88 29.74 -4.87 22.87
N THR A 89 29.80 -3.75 22.15
CA THR A 89 29.70 -2.40 22.74
C THR A 89 28.59 -1.54 22.12
N ASN A 90 27.59 -2.13 21.47
CA ASN A 90 26.45 -1.35 20.98
C ASN A 90 25.25 -1.49 21.93
N ILE A 91 25.15 -0.55 22.87
CA ILE A 91 24.05 -0.43 23.84
C ILE A 91 23.05 0.67 23.45
N GLU A 92 23.19 1.28 22.28
CA GLU A 92 22.46 2.49 21.92
C GLU A 92 21.91 2.43 20.49
N THR A 93 21.06 1.46 20.19
CA THR A 93 19.94 1.74 19.30
C THR A 93 18.80 0.83 19.70
N ASP A 94 17.86 1.38 20.46
CA ASP A 94 16.56 0.76 20.61
C ASP A 94 15.99 0.64 19.18
N ASN A 95 15.88 -0.59 18.67
CA ASN A 95 15.34 -0.86 17.35
C ASN A 95 13.83 -0.64 17.42
N SER A 96 13.43 0.63 17.48
CA SER A 96 12.04 1.10 17.46
C SER A 96 11.39 0.92 16.08
N ALA A 97 11.81 -0.08 15.30
CA ALA A 97 11.03 -0.60 14.18
C ALA A 97 9.78 -1.36 14.65
N SER A 98 9.64 -1.57 15.96
CA SER A 98 8.57 -2.39 16.57
C SER A 98 7.48 -1.55 17.21
N ASP A 99 6.78 -0.72 16.44
CA ASP A 99 5.37 -0.44 16.75
C ASP A 99 4.58 -0.19 15.47
N ILE A 100 4.45 -1.26 14.68
CA ILE A 100 3.61 -1.35 13.48
C ILE A 100 2.40 -2.26 13.80
N SER A 101 1.94 -2.22 15.05
CA SER A 101 0.87 -3.07 15.58
C SER A 101 -0.42 -2.96 14.77
N ASP A 102 -0.71 -1.78 14.20
CA ASP A 102 -1.92 -1.49 13.42
C ASP A 102 -1.84 -1.84 11.92
N LEU A 103 -0.69 -2.29 11.40
CA LEU A 103 -0.51 -2.58 9.96
C LEU A 103 -0.02 -4.03 9.73
N THR A 104 -0.43 -4.97 10.58
CA THR A 104 0.06 -6.36 10.63
C THR A 104 -0.03 -7.11 9.28
N ASP A 105 -0.89 -6.65 8.36
CA ASP A 105 -1.03 -7.22 7.01
C ASP A 105 -0.55 -6.31 5.87
N LEU A 106 -0.07 -5.09 6.14
CA LEU A 106 0.36 -4.15 5.09
C LEU A 106 1.48 -4.73 4.21
N PRO A 107 2.57 -5.33 4.75
CA PRO A 107 3.60 -5.95 3.91
C PRO A 107 3.05 -7.06 3.00
N LYS A 108 2.07 -7.86 3.49
CA LYS A 108 1.43 -8.90 2.68
C LYS A 108 0.57 -8.31 1.57
N ILE A 109 -0.19 -7.26 1.87
CA ILE A 109 -1.00 -6.53 0.89
C ILE A 109 -0.10 -5.95 -0.20
N LEU A 110 1.02 -5.34 0.17
CA LEU A 110 1.98 -4.78 -0.78
C LEU A 110 2.59 -5.85 -1.69
N ASN A 111 2.99 -7.01 -1.16
CA ASN A 111 3.48 -8.13 -1.96
C ASN A 111 2.42 -8.62 -2.97
N GLN A 112 1.14 -8.67 -2.58
CA GLN A 112 0.06 -9.04 -3.49
C GLN A 112 -0.17 -7.99 -4.58
N ILE A 113 -0.02 -6.70 -4.25
CA ILE A 113 -0.07 -5.60 -5.23
C ILE A 113 1.08 -5.73 -6.23
N GLU A 114 2.31 -5.96 -5.77
CA GLU A 114 3.46 -6.17 -6.66
C GLU A 114 3.25 -7.39 -7.57
N ALA A 115 2.71 -8.49 -7.05
CA ALA A 115 2.49 -9.69 -7.84
C ALA A 115 1.35 -9.57 -8.86
N LYS A 116 0.27 -8.83 -8.55
CA LYS A 116 -0.98 -8.85 -9.33
C LYS A 116 -1.29 -7.57 -10.07
N VAL A 117 -0.86 -6.43 -9.54
CA VAL A 117 -1.16 -5.10 -10.08
C VAL A 117 0.00 -4.59 -10.92
N GLN A 118 1.23 -4.66 -10.41
CA GLN A 118 2.41 -4.12 -11.10
C GLN A 118 2.63 -4.69 -12.52
N PRO A 119 2.44 -6.00 -12.80
CA PRO A 119 2.62 -6.54 -14.14
C PRO A 119 1.55 -6.06 -15.14
N ARG A 120 0.38 -5.66 -14.64
CA ARG A 120 -0.76 -5.19 -15.44
C ARG A 120 -0.84 -3.66 -15.50
N GLY A 121 -0.08 -2.98 -14.64
CA GLY A 121 -0.10 -1.53 -14.46
C GLY A 121 -1.17 -1.06 -13.47
N PHE A 122 -0.78 -0.14 -12.59
CA PHE A 122 -1.65 0.46 -11.58
C PHE A 122 -2.89 1.13 -12.17
N LYS A 123 -2.75 1.84 -13.30
CA LYS A 123 -3.87 2.56 -13.93
C LYS A 123 -4.97 1.64 -14.45
N ALA A 124 -4.61 0.54 -15.11
CA ALA A 124 -5.57 -0.44 -15.61
C ALA A 124 -6.34 -1.09 -14.46
N PHE A 125 -5.62 -1.42 -13.37
CA PHE A 125 -6.25 -1.95 -12.16
C PHE A 125 -7.21 -0.93 -11.52
N LEU A 126 -6.76 0.32 -11.34
CA LEU A 126 -7.56 1.41 -10.80
C LEU A 126 -8.83 1.66 -11.62
N GLY A 127 -8.71 1.75 -12.95
CA GLY A 127 -9.87 1.92 -13.83
C GLY A 127 -10.92 0.83 -13.61
N LYS A 128 -10.49 -0.43 -13.50
CA LYS A 128 -11.39 -1.56 -13.24
C LYS A 128 -12.07 -1.47 -11.87
N ILE A 129 -11.33 -1.20 -10.79
CA ILE A 129 -11.91 -1.21 -9.44
C ILE A 129 -12.77 0.03 -9.16
N LEU A 130 -12.41 1.19 -9.72
CA LEU A 130 -13.17 2.43 -9.53
C LEU A 130 -14.51 2.40 -10.25
N GLN A 131 -14.60 1.69 -11.37
CA GLN A 131 -15.85 1.46 -12.11
C GLN A 131 -16.72 0.33 -11.54
N ALA A 132 -16.24 -0.41 -10.54
CA ALA A 132 -17.03 -1.45 -9.91
C ALA A 132 -18.26 -0.87 -9.18
N LYS A 133 -19.27 -1.72 -8.96
CA LYS A 133 -20.41 -1.35 -8.09
C LYS A 133 -19.97 -1.10 -6.64
N ASP A 134 -18.93 -1.81 -6.21
CA ASP A 134 -18.28 -1.67 -4.93
C ASP A 134 -16.77 -1.74 -5.14
N SER A 135 -16.12 -0.58 -5.08
CA SER A 135 -14.67 -0.47 -5.28
C SER A 135 -13.85 -1.06 -4.14
N VAL A 136 -14.38 -1.03 -2.91
CA VAL A 136 -13.76 -1.63 -1.73
C VAL A 136 -13.75 -3.15 -1.89
N GLN A 137 -14.91 -3.75 -2.15
CA GLN A 137 -15.02 -5.18 -2.36
C GLN A 137 -14.19 -5.64 -3.57
N ALA A 138 -14.26 -4.93 -4.71
CA ALA A 138 -13.48 -5.29 -5.90
C ALA A 138 -11.96 -5.26 -5.66
N SER A 139 -11.48 -4.29 -4.85
CA SER A 139 -10.07 -4.23 -4.46
C SER A 139 -9.69 -5.40 -3.55
N ARG A 140 -10.51 -5.72 -2.55
CA ARG A 140 -10.31 -6.84 -1.63
C ARG A 140 -10.37 -8.19 -2.36
N ASP A 141 -11.29 -8.36 -3.29
CA ASP A 141 -11.41 -9.60 -4.08
C ASP A 141 -10.18 -9.84 -4.95
N THR A 142 -9.54 -8.79 -5.46
CA THR A 142 -8.34 -8.97 -6.28
C THR A 142 -7.09 -9.21 -5.44
N ILE A 143 -6.96 -8.48 -4.31
CA ILE A 143 -5.75 -8.46 -3.50
C ILE A 143 -5.77 -9.54 -2.40
N LEU A 144 -6.89 -9.68 -1.68
CA LEU A 144 -7.03 -10.54 -0.50
C LEU A 144 -7.62 -11.93 -0.80
N LEU A 145 -8.46 -12.11 -1.83
CA LEU A 145 -9.18 -13.37 -2.05
C LEU A 145 -8.27 -14.58 -2.26
N SER A 146 -7.01 -14.39 -2.68
CA SER A 146 -6.04 -15.49 -2.80
C SER A 146 -5.17 -15.73 -1.55
N ILE A 147 -5.34 -14.93 -0.48
CA ILE A 147 -4.74 -15.26 0.83
C ILE A 147 -5.44 -16.51 1.40
N ALA A 148 -6.69 -16.76 1.02
CA ALA A 148 -7.44 -17.96 1.39
C ALA A 148 -7.08 -19.20 0.54
N ASP A 149 -6.74 -19.05 -0.74
CA ASP A 149 -6.34 -20.17 -1.62
C ASP A 149 -4.96 -20.76 -1.29
N GLY A 150 -4.12 -20.06 -0.51
CA GLY A 150 -2.81 -20.56 -0.07
C GLY A 150 -2.85 -21.54 1.10
N LEU A 151 -4.04 -21.84 1.66
CA LEU A 151 -4.23 -22.77 2.78
C LEU A 151 -4.85 -24.11 2.35
N ILE A 152 -5.03 -24.35 1.04
CA ILE A 152 -5.48 -25.62 0.49
C ILE A 152 -4.47 -26.11 -0.53
N HIS A 153 -3.28 -26.50 -0.07
CA HIS A 153 -2.55 -27.60 -0.69
C HIS A 153 -1.68 -28.27 0.38
N GLU A 154 -2.10 -29.50 0.70
CA GLU A 154 -1.49 -30.60 1.46
C GLU A 154 -0.06 -30.44 2.02
#